data_AF-A0A2V8HZK4-F1
#
_entry.id   AF-A0A2V8HZK4-F1
#
_cell.length_a   1.000
_cell.length_b   1.000
_cell.length_c   1.000
_cell.angle_alpha   90.00
_cell.angle_beta   90.00
_cell.angle_gamma   90.00
#
_symmetry.space_group_name_H-M   'P 1'
#
loop_
_entity.id
_entity.type
_entity.pdbx_description
1 polymer ?
#
loop_
_entity_poly.entity_id
_entity_poly.type
_entity_poly.pdbx_seq_one_letter_code
_entity_poly.pdbx_strand_id
1 'polypeptide(L)'
;MVAANLTELHARKGDAAIFIDEKGQRINGQWPGSPAPVEHDIMTGSNADGTLMAGFTCADWTSDATTAFGQVGHSDGLGPNGDTSGALSSWNSAHSNQNCANTAPRGGAGRIYCFALN
;
A
#
# COMPACT_ATOMS: atom_id res chain seq x y z
N MET A 1 14.41 2.74 11.48
CA MET A 1 14.88 2.17 10.21
C MET A 1 13.81 1.23 9.70
N VAL A 2 13.39 1.36 8.43
CA VAL A 2 12.32 0.52 7.86
C VAL A 2 12.84 -0.86 7.47
N ALA A 3 14.04 -1.00 6.89
CA ALA A 3 14.67 -2.28 6.59
C ALA A 3 16.19 -2.08 6.40
N ALA A 4 17.00 -3.14 6.48
CA ALA A 4 18.44 -3.04 6.26
C ALA A 4 18.84 -3.05 4.77
N ASN A 5 17.99 -3.60 3.90
CA ASN A 5 18.20 -3.64 2.44
C ASN A 5 16.88 -3.86 1.69
N LEU A 6 16.91 -3.80 0.36
CA LEU A 6 15.73 -3.96 -0.50
C LEU A 6 15.09 -5.34 -0.40
N THR A 7 15.87 -6.41 -0.24
CA THR A 7 15.33 -7.77 -0.09
C THR A 7 14.50 -7.88 1.18
N GLU A 8 15.01 -7.37 2.31
CA GLU A 8 14.25 -7.32 3.55
C GLU A 8 13.04 -6.40 3.40
N LEU A 9 13.21 -5.24 2.77
CA LEU A 9 12.12 -4.30 2.55
C LEU A 9 10.94 -4.95 1.81
N HIS A 10 11.18 -5.60 0.68
CA HIS A 10 10.13 -6.23 -0.13
C HIS A 10 9.55 -7.51 0.50
N ALA A 11 10.24 -8.14 1.45
CA ALA A 11 9.74 -9.30 2.17
C ALA A 11 8.83 -8.96 3.36
N ARG A 12 8.71 -7.67 3.73
CA ARG A 12 7.95 -7.23 4.91
C ARG A 12 6.45 -7.41 4.78
N LYS A 13 5.86 -7.91 5.86
CA LYS A 13 4.43 -8.21 6.03
C LYS A 13 4.06 -8.16 7.51
N GLY A 14 2.80 -7.90 7.83
CA GLY A 14 2.21 -8.08 9.16
C GLY A 14 2.69 -7.12 10.25
N ASP A 15 3.28 -5.97 9.92
CA ASP A 15 3.72 -4.98 10.91
C ASP A 15 3.18 -3.57 10.59
N ALA A 16 2.08 -3.24 11.24
CA ALA A 16 1.41 -1.94 11.14
C ALA A 16 2.13 -0.78 11.86
N ALA A 17 3.23 -1.04 12.57
CA ALA A 17 3.95 0.00 13.29
C ALA A 17 5.04 0.69 12.45
N ILE A 18 5.36 0.16 11.27
CA ILE A 18 6.54 0.58 10.51
C ILE A 18 6.23 1.58 9.41
N PHE A 19 5.05 1.46 8.80
CA PHE A 19 4.54 2.45 7.87
C PHE A 19 3.57 3.37 8.59
N ILE A 20 4.04 4.58 8.88
CA ILE A 20 3.35 5.60 9.67
C ILE A 20 3.13 6.87 8.84
N ASP A 21 2.18 7.69 9.26
CA ASP A 21 1.97 9.01 8.67
C ASP A 21 3.05 10.03 9.08
N GLU A 22 2.94 11.25 8.56
CA GLU A 22 3.90 12.33 8.81
C GLU A 22 3.97 12.79 10.27
N LYS A 23 2.99 12.40 11.10
CA LYS A 23 2.91 12.66 12.55
C LYS A 23 3.38 11.48 13.38
N GLY A 24 3.82 10.40 12.73
CA GLY A 24 4.26 9.17 13.37
C GLY A 24 3.12 8.28 13.85
N GLN A 25 1.89 8.48 13.36
CA GLN A 25 0.72 7.67 13.71
C GLN A 25 0.62 6.47 12.76
N ARG A 26 0.15 5.33 13.28
CA ARG A 26 -0.15 4.17 12.44
C ARG A 26 -1.31 4.50 11.51
N ILE A 27 -1.24 4.02 10.28
CA ILE A 27 -2.36 4.11 9.34
C ILE A 27 -3.47 3.14 9.79
N ASN A 28 -4.72 3.58 9.70
CA ASN A 28 -5.86 2.72 9.97
C ASN A 28 -5.84 1.52 9.03
N GLY A 29 -5.88 0.32 9.58
CA GLY A 29 -5.81 -0.94 8.82
C GLY A 29 -6.66 -2.04 9.45
N GLN A 30 -6.27 -3.28 9.23
CA GLN A 30 -6.92 -4.47 9.77
C GLN A 30 -6.30 -4.97 11.09
N TRP A 31 -5.33 -4.24 11.64
CA TRP A 31 -4.65 -4.62 12.87
C TRP A 31 -5.53 -4.46 14.13
N PRO A 32 -5.29 -5.22 15.22
CA PRO A 32 -6.16 -5.21 16.40
C PRO A 32 -6.26 -3.83 17.06
N GLY A 33 -7.48 -3.30 17.17
CA GLY A 33 -7.73 -1.98 17.75
C GLY A 33 -7.55 -0.82 16.77
N SER A 34 -7.37 -1.10 15.48
CA SER A 34 -7.35 -0.06 14.44
C SER A 34 -8.68 0.70 14.39
N PRO A 35 -8.66 2.04 14.27
CA PRO A 35 -9.86 2.83 14.00
C PRO A 35 -10.47 2.51 12.62
N ALA A 36 -11.74 2.83 12.47
CA ALA A 36 -12.43 2.87 11.17
C ALA A 36 -12.43 4.31 10.60
N PRO A 37 -12.47 4.49 9.27
CA PRO A 37 -12.43 3.46 8.24
C PRO A 37 -11.03 2.83 8.07
N VAL A 38 -10.97 1.67 7.41
CA VAL A 38 -9.71 1.07 6.94
C VAL A 38 -9.14 1.95 5.82
N GLU A 39 -7.86 2.31 5.92
CA GLU A 39 -7.15 3.21 4.99
C GLU A 39 -5.74 2.69 4.63
N HIS A 40 -5.53 1.37 4.72
CA HIS A 40 -4.22 0.75 4.55
C HIS A 40 -3.73 0.66 3.11
N ASP A 41 -4.57 0.89 2.09
CA ASP A 41 -4.16 0.84 0.69
C ASP A 41 -3.32 2.07 0.35
N ILE A 42 -2.07 1.84 0.03
CA ILE A 42 -1.10 2.86 -0.37
C ILE A 42 -0.79 2.71 -1.85
N MET A 43 -0.87 3.81 -2.59
CA MET A 43 -0.61 3.85 -4.03
C MET A 43 0.88 3.61 -4.30
N THR A 44 1.20 2.60 -5.09
CA THR A 44 2.59 2.20 -5.38
C THR A 44 2.88 2.04 -6.86
N GLY A 45 1.97 1.44 -7.63
CA GLY A 45 2.18 1.16 -9.06
C GLY A 45 3.31 0.15 -9.33
N SER A 46 3.65 -0.67 -8.34
CA SER A 46 4.80 -1.59 -8.40
C SER A 46 4.41 -3.06 -8.32
N ASN A 47 5.24 -3.94 -8.89
CA ASN A 47 5.27 -5.36 -8.54
C ASN A 47 5.84 -5.55 -7.13
N ALA A 48 5.69 -6.76 -6.56
CA ALA A 48 6.15 -7.06 -5.21
C ALA A 48 7.69 -6.89 -5.03
N ASP A 49 8.46 -7.06 -6.10
CA ASP A 49 9.91 -6.83 -6.12
C ASP A 49 10.31 -5.35 -6.26
N GLY A 50 9.34 -4.43 -6.27
CA GLY A 50 9.52 -2.99 -6.39
C GLY A 50 9.71 -2.48 -7.82
N THR A 51 9.67 -3.35 -8.83
CA THR A 51 9.72 -2.92 -10.23
C THR A 51 8.40 -2.29 -10.68
N LEU A 52 8.42 -1.48 -11.75
CA LEU A 52 7.22 -0.88 -12.32
C LEU A 52 6.20 -1.96 -12.77
N MET A 53 4.95 -1.84 -12.32
CA MET A 53 3.84 -2.61 -12.86
C MET A 53 3.20 -1.83 -14.02
N ALA A 54 3.64 -2.11 -15.25
CA ALA A 54 3.20 -1.39 -16.44
C ALA A 54 1.67 -1.40 -16.60
N GLY A 55 1.08 -0.22 -16.81
CA GLY A 55 -0.37 -0.05 -16.94
C GLY A 55 -1.13 0.12 -15.62
N PHE A 56 -0.47 -0.04 -14.47
CA PHE A 56 -1.08 0.07 -13.14
C PHE A 56 -0.54 1.28 -12.36
N THR A 57 -0.29 2.39 -13.06
CA THR A 57 0.19 3.65 -12.47
C THR A 57 -0.79 4.81 -12.65
N CYS A 58 -2.06 4.55 -13.00
CA CYS A 58 -2.99 5.63 -13.33
C CYS A 58 -2.44 6.60 -14.39
N ALA A 59 -1.85 6.05 -15.47
CA ALA A 59 -1.12 6.80 -16.48
C ALA A 59 -0.06 7.72 -15.85
N ASP A 60 0.90 7.14 -15.14
CA ASP A 60 1.96 7.87 -14.43
C ASP A 60 1.43 8.95 -13.46
N TRP A 61 0.32 8.60 -12.81
CA TRP A 61 -0.41 9.40 -11.84
C TRP A 61 -0.98 10.71 -12.43
N THR A 62 -1.23 10.76 -13.74
CA THR A 62 -1.81 11.93 -14.42
C THR A 62 -3.26 11.72 -14.87
N SER A 63 -3.87 10.58 -14.58
CA SER A 63 -5.24 10.26 -15.02
C SER A 63 -6.18 10.06 -13.84
N ASP A 64 -7.40 10.61 -13.95
CA ASP A 64 -8.55 10.37 -13.09
C ASP A 64 -9.63 9.50 -13.77
N ALA A 65 -9.28 8.83 -14.89
CA ALA A 65 -10.22 7.99 -15.62
C ALA A 65 -10.72 6.79 -14.79
N THR A 66 -12.01 6.50 -14.88
CA THR A 66 -12.64 5.32 -14.27
C THR A 66 -12.24 3.99 -14.93
N THR A 67 -11.61 4.06 -16.10
CA THR A 67 -11.11 2.92 -16.88
C THR A 67 -9.61 2.67 -16.71
N ALA A 68 -8.92 3.51 -15.94
CA ALA A 68 -7.52 3.34 -15.56
C ALA A 68 -7.42 2.80 -14.13
N PHE A 69 -6.33 2.09 -13.84
CA PHE A 69 -6.10 1.45 -12.56
C PHE A 69 -4.69 1.75 -12.03
N GLY A 70 -4.57 1.68 -10.71
CA GLY A 70 -3.33 1.78 -9.96
C GLY A 70 -3.10 0.53 -9.14
N GLN A 71 -1.86 0.06 -9.02
CA GLN A 71 -1.50 -0.96 -8.04
C GLN A 71 -1.31 -0.32 -6.66
N VAL A 72 -1.84 -0.96 -5.63
CA VAL A 72 -1.67 -0.58 -4.23
C VAL A 72 -1.00 -1.70 -3.44
N GLY A 73 -0.43 -1.36 -2.29
CA GLY A 73 -0.06 -2.33 -1.26
C GLY A 73 -0.57 -1.89 0.11
N HIS A 74 -0.45 -2.76 1.11
CA HIS A 74 -1.06 -2.53 2.43
C HIS A 74 -0.04 -2.05 3.48
N SER A 75 -0.25 -0.89 4.09
CA SER A 75 0.65 -0.34 5.11
C SER A 75 0.73 -1.16 6.39
N ASP A 76 -0.28 -1.98 6.68
CA ASP A 76 -0.24 -2.92 7.80
C ASP A 76 0.37 -4.28 7.44
N GLY A 77 0.58 -4.53 6.14
CA GLY A 77 1.04 -5.81 5.61
C GLY A 77 0.08 -6.96 5.90
N LEU A 78 -1.23 -6.70 6.00
CA LEU A 78 -2.25 -7.70 6.32
C LEU A 78 -3.19 -7.92 5.13
N GLY A 79 -3.36 -9.17 4.73
CA GLY A 79 -4.38 -9.61 3.80
C GLY A 79 -5.76 -9.81 4.46
N PRO A 80 -6.72 -10.45 3.78
CA PRO A 80 -8.05 -10.69 4.31
C PRO A 80 -8.01 -11.39 5.67
N ASN A 81 -8.80 -10.92 6.63
CA ASN A 81 -8.87 -11.45 7.99
C ASN A 81 -7.53 -11.42 8.75
N GLY A 82 -6.61 -10.54 8.38
CA GLY A 82 -5.28 -10.44 9.01
C GLY A 82 -4.26 -11.47 8.53
N ASP A 83 -4.52 -12.19 7.44
CA ASP A 83 -3.61 -13.20 6.91
C ASP A 83 -2.34 -12.58 6.30
N THR A 84 -1.17 -13.15 6.62
CA THR A 84 0.14 -12.71 6.12
C THR A 84 0.76 -13.69 5.11
N SER A 85 0.11 -14.83 4.85
CA SER A 85 0.67 -15.88 3.98
C SER A 85 0.58 -15.54 2.49
N GLY A 86 -0.47 -14.82 2.07
CA GLY A 86 -0.77 -14.54 0.66
C GLY A 86 -0.11 -13.28 0.09
N ALA A 87 -0.35 -13.01 -1.21
CA ALA A 87 0.14 -11.81 -1.91
C ALA A 87 -0.53 -10.52 -1.42
N LEU A 88 -1.78 -10.60 -0.92
CA LEU A 88 -2.52 -9.46 -0.40
C LEU A 88 -1.92 -8.85 0.89
N SER A 89 -0.93 -9.51 1.49
CA SER A 89 -0.16 -8.97 2.62
C SER A 89 1.02 -8.09 2.20
N SER A 90 1.27 -7.96 0.89
CA SER A 90 2.37 -7.16 0.36
C SER A 90 2.15 -5.67 0.63
N TRP A 91 3.15 -5.00 1.19
CA TRP A 91 3.09 -3.56 1.44
C TRP A 91 3.15 -2.71 0.15
N ASN A 92 3.65 -3.26 -0.96
CA ASN A 92 3.84 -2.54 -2.22
C ASN A 92 3.06 -3.12 -3.41
N SER A 93 2.44 -4.30 -3.31
CA SER A 93 1.76 -4.94 -4.43
C SER A 93 0.71 -5.97 -3.97
N ALA A 94 -0.30 -5.50 -3.25
CA ALA A 94 -1.41 -6.33 -2.81
C ALA A 94 -2.44 -6.54 -3.94
N HIS A 95 -3.06 -5.46 -4.43
CA HIS A 95 -4.10 -5.53 -5.45
C HIS A 95 -4.22 -4.22 -6.23
N SER A 96 -5.04 -4.23 -7.28
CA SER A 96 -5.42 -3.00 -7.97
C SER A 96 -6.46 -2.22 -7.17
N ASN A 97 -6.38 -0.89 -7.21
CA ASN A 97 -7.42 -0.01 -6.67
C ASN A 97 -8.76 -0.19 -7.42
N GLN A 98 -9.81 0.52 -7.00
CA GLN A 98 -11.08 0.47 -7.73
C GLN A 98 -10.96 1.09 -9.13
N ASN A 99 -10.39 2.29 -9.21
CA ASN A 99 -10.01 3.01 -10.43
C ASN A 99 -9.23 4.28 -10.02
N CYS A 100 -8.78 5.07 -11.00
CA CYS A 100 -8.03 6.28 -10.74
C CYS A 100 -8.88 7.53 -10.42
N ALA A 101 -10.21 7.46 -10.55
CA ALA A 101 -11.12 8.57 -10.27
C ALA A 101 -11.41 8.77 -8.77
N ASN A 102 -11.30 7.70 -7.97
CA ASN A 102 -11.55 7.74 -6.54
C ASN A 102 -10.59 6.78 -5.81
N THR A 103 -9.78 7.33 -4.92
CA THR A 103 -8.75 6.60 -4.18
C THR A 103 -9.23 6.07 -2.83
N ALA A 104 -10.43 6.42 -2.36
CA ALA A 104 -10.98 5.98 -1.08
C ALA A 104 -11.50 4.51 -1.01
N PRO A 105 -12.10 3.94 -2.07
CA PRO A 105 -12.67 2.59 -2.05
C PRO A 105 -11.64 1.50 -1.72
N ARG A 106 -12.13 0.35 -1.22
CA ARG A 106 -11.37 -0.87 -0.87
C ARG A 106 -10.42 -0.79 0.32
N GLY A 107 -10.27 0.39 0.92
CA GLY A 107 -9.33 0.61 2.01
C GLY A 107 -8.29 1.67 1.67
N GLY A 108 -8.49 2.46 0.61
CA GLY A 108 -7.59 3.55 0.27
C GLY A 108 -7.99 4.89 0.88
N ALA A 109 -7.04 5.83 0.80
CA ALA A 109 -7.23 7.23 1.20
C ALA A 109 -6.34 8.17 0.38
N GLY A 110 -5.88 7.73 -0.80
CA GLY A 110 -4.95 8.50 -1.64
C GLY A 110 -3.56 8.70 -1.04
N ARG A 111 -3.11 7.74 -0.22
CA ARG A 111 -1.81 7.81 0.48
C ARG A 111 -0.68 7.30 -0.43
N ILE A 112 0.52 7.83 -0.20
CA ILE A 112 1.78 7.45 -0.84
C ILE A 112 2.89 7.29 0.20
N TYR A 113 3.94 6.55 -0.15
CA TYR A 113 5.13 6.46 0.68
C TYR A 113 6.17 7.53 0.31
N CYS A 114 6.78 8.11 1.32
CA CYS A 114 7.95 8.98 1.19
C CYS A 114 9.12 8.33 1.92
N PHE A 115 10.16 7.94 1.18
CA PHE A 115 11.39 7.40 1.76
C PHE A 115 12.47 8.48 1.78
N ALA A 116 13.09 8.69 2.95
CA ALA A 116 14.25 9.57 3.05
C ALA A 116 15.44 8.97 2.31
N LEU A 117 16.22 9.83 1.66
CA LEU A 117 17.53 9.45 1.11
C LEU A 117 18.50 9.16 2.26
N ASN A 118 19.33 8.13 2.09
CA ASN A 118 20.41 7.81 3.02
C ASN A 118 21.57 8.81 2.93
#